data_AF-X0WYS3-F1
#
_entry.id   AF-X0WYS3-F1
#
_cell.length_a   1.000
_cell.length_b   1.000
_cell.length_c   1.000
_cell.angle_alpha   90.00
_cell.angle_beta   90.00
_cell.angle_gamma   90.00
#
_symmetry.space_group_name_H-M   'P 1'
#
loop_
_entity.id
_entity.type
_entity.pdbx_description
1 polymer ?
#
loop_
_entity_poly.entity_id
_entity_poly.type
_entity_poly.pdbx_seq_one_letter_code
_entity_poly.pdbx_strand_id
1 'polypeptide(L)'
;FISDLIKPLYYKAGVRCFAMETLKSQNNALINKLVTSKEYDQQLALRLFRDVYWPFWGYKEYMDIVQAVWKLNHSLPTEAERFKVVGLEQDWDAYDRFFGSKSTPVVPRDEHMAKVVAKEVLEKNKKALVLIGFNHSFTHYKQPRLKDGKLVGEWPRFGYILYEKYGDRLFQICLHKWQSKLTKSSELCTLVGFIETVLSLNGNQPVGFDIENSPFAHLRDRDNYYFAYQKDVVFSDITQGYIFFKR
;
A
#
# COMPACT_ATOMS: atom_id res chain seq x y z
N PHE A 1 10.39 1.04 11.49
CA PHE A 1 10.08 -0.19 10.73
C PHE A 1 10.27 -0.01 9.22
N ILE A 2 9.36 0.64 8.47
CA ILE A 2 9.47 0.66 7.00
C ILE A 2 10.76 1.33 6.50
N SER A 3 11.16 2.46 7.09
CA SER A 3 12.43 3.13 6.78
C SER A 3 13.65 2.23 6.98
N ASP A 4 13.58 1.32 7.96
CA ASP A 4 14.66 0.37 8.27
C ASP A 4 14.76 -0.75 7.22
N LEU A 5 13.69 -0.98 6.45
CA LEU A 5 13.68 -1.96 5.36
C LEU A 5 14.42 -1.47 4.11
N ILE A 6 14.66 -0.17 3.94
CA ILE A 6 15.24 0.38 2.70
C ILE A 6 16.59 -0.27 2.33
N LYS A 7 17.50 -0.43 3.30
CA LYS A 7 18.78 -1.10 3.07
C LYS A 7 18.62 -2.59 2.73
N PRO A 8 17.91 -3.42 3.54
CA PRO A 8 17.62 -4.81 3.18
C PRO A 8 16.94 -4.99 1.82
N LEU A 9 15.98 -4.13 1.48
CA LEU A 9 15.29 -4.16 0.18
C LEU A 9 16.29 -4.02 -0.97
N TYR A 10 17.24 -3.10 -0.86
CA TYR A 10 18.26 -2.90 -1.88
C TYR A 10 19.26 -4.04 -1.97
N TYR A 11 19.91 -4.37 -0.84
CA TYR A 11 21.06 -5.28 -0.81
C TYR A 11 20.68 -6.75 -0.83
N LYS A 12 19.53 -7.13 -0.24
CA LYS A 12 19.12 -8.53 -0.11
C LYS A 12 18.02 -8.92 -1.11
N ALA A 13 17.01 -8.06 -1.29
CA ALA A 13 15.84 -8.39 -2.11
C ALA A 13 15.95 -7.96 -3.59
N GLY A 14 16.97 -7.17 -3.94
CA GLY A 14 17.13 -6.62 -5.29
C GLY A 14 16.06 -5.59 -5.67
N VAL A 15 15.38 -5.00 -4.70
CA VAL A 15 14.39 -3.94 -4.89
C VAL A 15 15.11 -2.64 -5.24
N ARG A 16 14.55 -1.90 -6.21
CA ARG A 16 15.14 -0.64 -6.72
C ARG A 16 14.18 0.54 -6.64
N CYS A 17 12.92 0.29 -6.36
CA CYS A 17 11.91 1.32 -6.22
C CYS A 17 11.12 1.16 -4.91
N PHE A 18 10.78 2.28 -4.28
CA PHE A 18 9.81 2.31 -3.19
C PHE A 18 8.66 3.20 -3.67
N ALA A 19 7.50 2.61 -3.89
CA ALA A 19 6.33 3.31 -4.35
C ALA A 19 5.41 3.63 -3.17
N MET A 20 4.83 4.84 -3.13
CA MET A 20 3.93 5.23 -2.05
C MET A 20 2.72 6.01 -2.57
N GLU A 21 1.56 5.65 -2.04
CA GLU A 21 0.28 6.34 -2.24
C GLU A 21 0.32 7.80 -1.80
N THR A 22 1.16 8.11 -0.81
CA THR A 22 1.22 9.39 -0.11
C THR A 22 2.05 10.46 -0.83
N LEU A 23 2.38 10.26 -2.11
CA LEU A 23 3.10 11.22 -2.95
C LEU A 23 2.48 11.26 -4.34
N LYS A 24 2.47 12.45 -4.96
CA LYS A 24 2.00 12.63 -6.34
C LYS A 24 3.00 12.09 -7.36
N SER A 25 2.50 11.35 -8.33
CA SER A 25 3.25 10.84 -9.48
C SER A 25 3.83 11.95 -10.36
N GLN A 26 3.17 13.10 -10.43
CA GLN A 26 3.64 14.31 -11.11
C GLN A 26 4.96 14.82 -10.52
N ASN A 27 5.17 14.58 -9.23
CA ASN A 27 6.37 15.01 -8.51
C ASN A 27 7.52 13.99 -8.59
N ASN A 28 7.39 12.88 -9.34
CA ASN A 28 8.41 11.82 -9.38
C ASN A 28 9.80 12.33 -9.77
N ALA A 29 9.92 13.28 -10.70
CA ALA A 29 11.21 13.87 -11.05
C ALA A 29 11.83 14.62 -9.87
N LEU A 30 11.01 15.41 -9.15
CA LEU A 30 11.43 16.21 -8.00
C LEU A 30 11.76 15.34 -6.77
N ILE A 31 10.95 14.31 -6.53
CA ILE A 31 11.19 13.30 -5.48
C ILE A 31 12.52 12.60 -5.74
N ASN A 32 12.77 12.16 -6.98
CA ASN A 32 14.02 11.46 -7.29
C ASN A 32 15.23 12.40 -7.24
N LYS A 33 15.07 13.68 -7.61
CA LYS A 33 16.09 14.71 -7.37
C LYS A 33 16.39 14.85 -5.87
N LEU A 34 15.38 14.90 -5.01
CA LEU A 34 15.56 15.01 -3.55
C LEU A 34 16.42 13.87 -3.01
N VAL A 35 16.13 12.62 -3.38
CA VAL A 35 16.85 11.45 -2.83
C VAL A 35 18.23 11.21 -3.45
N THR A 36 18.64 12.00 -4.44
CA THR A 36 19.99 11.95 -5.05
C THR A 36 20.78 13.25 -4.91
N SER A 37 20.16 14.32 -4.38
CA SER A 37 20.85 15.60 -4.13
C SER A 37 21.92 15.45 -3.06
N LYS A 38 23.04 16.17 -3.22
CA LYS A 38 24.18 16.19 -2.28
C LYS A 38 23.76 16.40 -0.82
N GLU A 39 22.75 17.24 -0.60
CA GLU A 39 22.19 17.52 0.70
C GLU A 39 20.69 17.18 0.70
N TYR A 40 20.19 16.74 1.85
CA TYR A 40 18.77 16.43 2.01
C TYR A 40 17.98 17.72 2.25
N ASP A 41 17.25 18.17 1.23
CA ASP A 41 16.36 19.33 1.34
C ASP A 41 15.07 18.95 2.10
N GLN A 42 15.10 19.15 3.42
CA GLN A 42 13.95 18.89 4.30
C GLN A 42 12.74 19.77 3.95
N GLN A 43 12.94 20.99 3.47
CA GLN A 43 11.85 21.88 3.08
C GLN A 43 11.17 21.37 1.81
N LEU A 44 11.94 20.85 0.86
CA LEU A 44 11.38 20.17 -0.30
C LEU A 44 10.59 18.92 0.09
N ALA A 45 11.11 18.09 0.99
CA ALA A 45 10.37 16.93 1.50
C ALA A 45 9.02 17.36 2.11
N LEU A 46 9.03 18.38 2.98
CA LEU A 46 7.80 18.93 3.57
C LEU A 46 6.83 19.46 2.52
N ARG A 47 7.32 20.17 1.50
CA ARG A 47 6.46 20.66 0.40
C ARG A 47 5.82 19.51 -0.37
N LEU A 48 6.58 18.47 -0.69
CA LEU A 48 6.08 17.29 -1.41
C LEU A 48 4.95 16.57 -0.65
N PHE A 49 5.07 16.45 0.67
CA PHE A 49 4.05 15.82 1.52
C PHE A 49 2.91 16.76 1.94
N ARG A 50 3.04 18.07 1.73
CA ARG A 50 1.93 19.04 1.83
C ARG A 50 1.17 19.19 0.53
N ASP A 51 1.83 18.92 -0.59
CA ASP A 51 1.28 18.90 -1.94
C ASP A 51 0.63 17.54 -2.25
N VAL A 52 -0.27 17.08 -1.38
CA VAL A 52 -1.06 15.85 -1.57
C VAL A 52 -2.50 16.07 -1.13
N TYR A 53 -3.42 15.28 -1.69
CA TYR A 53 -4.85 15.46 -1.48
C TYR A 53 -5.27 15.34 -0.01
N TRP A 54 -4.73 14.37 0.72
CA TRP A 54 -5.07 14.15 2.12
C TRP A 54 -4.06 14.84 3.04
N PRO A 55 -4.44 15.91 3.77
CA PRO A 55 -3.52 16.64 4.65
C PRO A 55 -2.94 15.75 5.77
N PHE A 56 -3.62 14.65 6.10
CA PHE A 56 -3.16 13.67 7.08
C PHE A 56 -1.98 12.81 6.57
N TRP A 57 -1.54 12.92 5.32
CA TRP A 57 -0.38 12.16 4.84
C TRP A 57 0.97 12.83 5.13
N GLY A 58 0.97 14.03 5.71
CA GLY A 58 2.18 14.75 6.13
C GLY A 58 2.88 14.21 7.39
N TYR A 59 2.72 12.93 7.72
CA TYR A 59 3.38 12.34 8.89
C TYR A 59 4.89 12.22 8.71
N LYS A 60 5.63 12.41 9.81
CA LYS A 60 7.09 12.32 9.83
C LYS A 60 7.58 10.97 9.35
N GLU A 61 6.88 9.90 9.69
CA GLU A 61 7.23 8.53 9.35
C GLU A 61 7.30 8.30 7.83
N TYR A 62 6.42 8.94 7.04
CA TYR A 62 6.50 8.85 5.58
C TYR A 62 7.70 9.63 5.03
N MET A 63 7.99 10.80 5.60
CA MET A 63 9.18 11.59 5.24
C MET A 63 10.48 10.87 5.61
N ASP A 64 10.49 10.15 6.74
CA ASP A 64 11.63 9.36 7.19
C ASP A 64 11.97 8.22 6.21
N ILE A 65 10.98 7.68 5.49
CA ILE A 65 11.22 6.70 4.42
C ILE A 65 12.00 7.34 3.27
N VAL A 66 11.58 8.53 2.82
CA VAL A 66 12.27 9.28 1.75
C VAL A 66 13.68 9.64 2.18
N GLN A 67 13.86 10.07 3.43
CA GLN A 67 15.18 10.35 3.99
C GLN A 67 16.04 9.07 4.08
N ALA A 68 15.47 7.92 4.42
CA ALA A 68 16.19 6.65 4.43
C ALA A 68 16.67 6.25 3.03
N VAL A 69 15.88 6.52 1.98
CA VAL A 69 16.31 6.33 0.58
C VAL A 69 17.46 7.28 0.22
N TRP A 70 17.38 8.55 0.62
CA TRP A 70 18.49 9.50 0.44
C TRP A 70 19.78 9.00 1.13
N LYS A 71 19.68 8.56 2.39
CA LYS A 71 20.82 8.00 3.15
C LYS A 71 21.40 6.76 2.46
N LEU A 72 20.55 5.86 1.95
CA LEU A 72 21.00 4.71 1.16
C LEU A 72 21.78 5.18 -0.07
N ASN A 73 21.19 6.05 -0.90
CA ASN A 73 21.82 6.52 -2.13
C ASN A 73 23.18 7.18 -1.93
N HIS A 74 23.38 7.86 -0.79
CA HIS A 74 24.67 8.47 -0.44
C HIS A 74 25.71 7.48 0.09
N SER A 75 25.27 6.31 0.55
CA SER A 75 26.17 5.21 0.92
C SER A 75 26.57 4.33 -0.27
N LEU A 76 25.92 4.49 -1.42
CA LEU A 76 26.15 3.66 -2.59
C LEU A 76 27.36 4.15 -3.41
N PRO A 77 28.19 3.23 -3.96
CA PRO A 77 29.22 3.58 -4.94
C PRO A 77 28.66 4.39 -6.10
N THR A 78 29.46 5.23 -6.74
CA THR A 78 29.01 6.10 -7.86
C THR A 78 28.31 5.33 -8.97
N GLU A 79 28.83 4.16 -9.34
CA GLU A 79 28.29 3.31 -10.41
C GLU A 79 27.05 2.50 -10.02
N ALA A 80 26.71 2.44 -8.73
CA ALA A 80 25.60 1.63 -8.27
C ALA A 80 24.25 2.28 -8.63
N GLU A 81 23.32 1.48 -9.15
CA GLU A 81 21.96 1.94 -9.46
C GLU A 81 21.32 2.56 -8.23
N ARG A 82 20.88 3.82 -8.36
CA ARG A 82 20.24 4.56 -7.28
C ARG A 82 18.84 4.01 -7.00
N PHE A 83 18.51 3.92 -5.73
CA PHE A 83 17.18 3.56 -5.25
C PHE A 83 16.22 4.72 -5.50
N LYS A 84 15.10 4.44 -6.18
CA LYS A 84 14.10 5.43 -6.57
C LYS A 84 12.89 5.45 -5.63
N VAL A 85 12.29 6.62 -5.49
CA VAL A 85 10.97 6.76 -4.86
C VAL A 85 9.95 7.11 -5.94
N VAL A 86 8.79 6.46 -5.90
CA VAL A 86 7.71 6.61 -6.88
C VAL A 86 6.43 7.02 -6.16
N GLY A 87 6.02 8.28 -6.31
CA GLY A 87 4.68 8.73 -5.96
C GLY A 87 3.64 8.12 -6.89
N LEU A 88 2.52 7.70 -6.32
CA LEU A 88 1.45 7.02 -7.05
C LEU A 88 0.23 7.90 -7.27
N GLU A 89 -0.04 8.84 -6.37
CA GLU A 89 -1.27 9.64 -6.42
C GLU A 89 -1.28 10.54 -7.66
N GLN A 90 -2.46 10.82 -8.19
CA GLN A 90 -2.63 11.82 -9.24
C GLN A 90 -2.88 13.19 -8.63
N ASP A 91 -2.88 14.23 -9.46
CA ASP A 91 -3.40 15.50 -8.98
C ASP A 91 -4.91 15.39 -8.77
N TRP A 92 -5.35 15.84 -7.60
CA TRP A 92 -6.77 15.99 -7.30
C TRP A 92 -6.95 17.45 -6.98
N ASP A 93 -7.74 18.15 -7.79
CA ASP A 93 -8.18 19.48 -7.43
C ASP A 93 -9.17 19.35 -6.25
N ALA A 94 -8.61 19.36 -5.05
CA ALA A 94 -9.34 19.24 -3.80
C ALA A 94 -10.27 20.44 -3.60
N TYR A 95 -9.83 21.60 -4.08
CA TYR A 95 -10.57 22.86 -3.99
C TYR A 95 -11.84 22.77 -4.82
N ASP A 96 -11.73 22.30 -6.06
CA ASP A 96 -12.87 22.09 -6.94
C ASP A 96 -13.88 21.10 -6.35
N ARG A 97 -13.46 19.98 -5.77
CA ARG A 97 -14.41 18.97 -5.27
C ARG A 97 -15.03 19.30 -3.93
N PHE A 98 -14.31 19.95 -3.02
CA PHE A 98 -14.89 20.43 -1.77
C PHE A 98 -15.88 21.57 -1.99
N PHE A 99 -15.71 22.37 -3.05
CA PHE A 99 -16.56 23.53 -3.36
C PHE A 99 -17.47 23.35 -4.60
N GLY A 100 -17.61 22.13 -5.14
CA GLY A 100 -18.69 21.76 -6.07
C GLY A 100 -18.37 21.79 -7.57
N SER A 101 -17.13 22.05 -7.98
CA SER A 101 -16.65 21.80 -9.34
C SER A 101 -16.47 20.29 -9.58
N LYS A 102 -17.16 19.77 -10.60
CA LYS A 102 -17.10 18.36 -11.05
C LYS A 102 -15.83 18.11 -11.88
N SER A 103 -14.64 18.36 -11.34
CA SER A 103 -13.41 17.86 -11.96
C SER A 103 -13.27 16.37 -11.68
N THR A 104 -14.04 15.54 -12.41
CA THR A 104 -13.83 14.09 -12.41
C THR A 104 -12.39 13.83 -12.83
N PRO A 105 -11.60 13.02 -12.10
CA PRO A 105 -10.25 12.76 -12.56
C PRO A 105 -10.36 12.04 -13.91
N VAL A 106 -9.53 12.45 -14.88
CA VAL A 106 -9.57 11.91 -16.25
C VAL A 106 -9.41 10.38 -16.25
N VAL A 107 -8.74 9.84 -15.23
CA VAL A 107 -8.53 8.41 -15.01
C VAL A 107 -8.97 8.02 -13.59
N PRO A 108 -9.68 6.88 -13.42
CA PRO A 108 -9.97 6.33 -12.09
C PRO A 108 -8.68 6.15 -11.26
N ARG A 109 -8.75 6.50 -9.98
CA ARG A 109 -7.59 6.57 -9.07
C ARG A 109 -6.71 5.32 -9.08
N ASP A 110 -7.33 4.16 -8.91
CA ASP A 110 -6.66 2.86 -8.86
C ASP A 110 -6.00 2.50 -10.21
N GLU A 111 -6.64 2.84 -11.33
CA GLU A 111 -6.06 2.65 -12.66
C GLU A 111 -4.86 3.55 -12.90
N HIS A 112 -4.90 4.81 -12.42
CA HIS A 112 -3.76 5.71 -12.49
C HIS A 112 -2.57 5.17 -11.70
N MET A 113 -2.78 4.80 -10.43
CA MET A 113 -1.72 4.22 -9.59
C MET A 113 -1.13 2.96 -10.23
N ALA A 114 -1.98 2.09 -10.80
CA ALA A 114 -1.55 0.88 -11.48
C ALA A 114 -0.70 1.21 -12.73
N LYS A 115 -1.12 2.18 -13.55
CA LYS A 115 -0.36 2.66 -14.71
C LYS A 115 1.01 3.22 -14.31
N VAL A 116 1.09 3.96 -13.20
CA VAL A 116 2.37 4.50 -12.70
C VAL A 116 3.31 3.36 -12.29
N VAL A 117 2.84 2.37 -11.51
CA VAL A 117 3.67 1.22 -11.12
C VAL A 117 4.08 0.38 -12.33
N ALA A 118 3.17 0.14 -13.27
CA ALA A 118 3.46 -0.55 -14.51
C ALA A 118 4.63 0.12 -15.26
N LYS A 119 4.50 1.42 -15.52
CA LYS A 119 5.48 2.23 -16.26
C LYS A 119 6.83 2.36 -15.54
N GLU A 120 6.81 2.69 -14.25
CA GLU A 120 8.03 3.01 -13.51
C GLU A 120 8.79 1.79 -13.01
N VAL A 121 8.12 0.63 -12.92
CA VAL A 121 8.67 -0.57 -12.30
C VAL A 121 8.58 -1.77 -13.23
N LEU A 122 7.37 -2.23 -13.54
CA LEU A 122 7.15 -3.56 -14.12
C LEU A 122 7.62 -3.65 -15.58
N GLU A 123 7.36 -2.62 -16.38
CA GLU A 123 7.78 -2.48 -17.79
C GLU A 123 9.30 -2.29 -17.91
N LYS A 124 9.94 -1.75 -16.88
CA LYS A 124 11.40 -1.62 -16.78
C LYS A 124 12.07 -2.85 -16.16
N ASN A 125 11.31 -3.92 -15.96
CA ASN A 125 11.72 -5.16 -15.28
C ASN A 125 12.43 -4.92 -13.92
N LYS A 126 11.92 -3.95 -13.14
CA LYS A 126 12.41 -3.65 -11.80
C LYS A 126 11.52 -4.30 -10.74
N LYS A 127 12.04 -4.36 -9.51
CA LYS A 127 11.30 -4.75 -8.31
C LYS A 127 11.01 -3.52 -7.45
N ALA A 128 9.80 -3.46 -6.89
CA ALA A 128 9.38 -2.40 -5.98
C ALA A 128 8.74 -2.96 -4.72
N LEU A 129 8.89 -2.26 -3.60
CA LEU A 129 7.95 -2.34 -2.49
C LEU A 129 6.93 -1.22 -2.65
N VAL A 130 5.64 -1.55 -2.60
CA VAL A 130 4.54 -0.59 -2.73
C VAL A 130 3.85 -0.42 -1.38
N LEU A 131 3.91 0.78 -0.82
CA LEU A 131 3.17 1.16 0.39
C LEU A 131 1.86 1.85 -0.01
N ILE A 132 0.75 1.15 0.22
CA ILE A 132 -0.59 1.58 -0.20
C ILE A 132 -1.63 1.12 0.83
N GLY A 133 -2.76 1.81 0.90
CA GLY A 133 -3.89 1.45 1.74
C GLY A 133 -4.41 0.05 1.40
N PHE A 134 -4.78 -0.71 2.43
CA PHE A 134 -5.10 -2.14 2.30
C PHE A 134 -6.16 -2.42 1.22
N ASN A 135 -7.21 -1.61 1.12
CA ASN A 135 -8.26 -1.79 0.12
C ASN A 135 -7.78 -1.68 -1.32
N HIS A 136 -6.67 -0.98 -1.56
CA HIS A 136 -6.05 -0.88 -2.88
C HIS A 136 -5.20 -2.10 -3.22
N SER A 137 -4.71 -2.82 -2.20
CA SER A 137 -3.65 -3.83 -2.37
C SER A 137 -4.12 -5.19 -2.87
N PHE A 138 -5.44 -5.45 -2.88
CA PHE A 138 -6.01 -6.77 -3.20
C PHE A 138 -5.59 -7.27 -4.58
N THR A 139 -5.04 -8.48 -4.67
CA THR A 139 -4.65 -9.12 -5.94
C THR A 139 -5.70 -10.11 -6.44
N HIS A 140 -6.37 -10.84 -5.54
CA HIS A 140 -7.34 -11.90 -5.86
C HIS A 140 -8.78 -11.55 -5.44
N TYR A 141 -9.00 -10.34 -4.95
CA TYR A 141 -10.29 -9.90 -4.44
C TYR A 141 -10.74 -8.60 -5.10
N LYS A 142 -11.95 -8.62 -5.68
CA LYS A 142 -12.66 -7.42 -6.13
C LYS A 142 -13.57 -6.94 -5.00
N GLN A 143 -13.45 -5.66 -4.65
CA GLN A 143 -14.19 -5.09 -3.53
C GLN A 143 -15.69 -4.97 -3.86
N PRO A 144 -16.61 -5.31 -2.94
CA PRO A 144 -18.04 -5.27 -3.21
C PRO A 144 -18.55 -3.83 -3.32
N ARG A 145 -19.33 -3.58 -4.37
CA ARG A 145 -20.12 -2.35 -4.54
C ARG A 145 -21.53 -2.61 -4.04
N LEU A 146 -21.95 -1.79 -3.09
CA LEU A 146 -23.24 -1.92 -2.44
C LEU A 146 -24.16 -0.78 -2.83
N LYS A 147 -25.44 -1.09 -3.03
CA LYS A 147 -26.54 -0.13 -3.12
C LYS A 147 -27.65 -0.61 -2.19
N ASP A 148 -28.06 0.23 -1.26
CA ASP A 148 -29.09 -0.09 -0.26
C ASP A 148 -28.81 -1.40 0.49
N GLY A 149 -27.54 -1.62 0.87
CA GLY A 149 -27.08 -2.83 1.56
C GLY A 149 -26.98 -4.09 0.70
N LYS A 150 -27.29 -4.02 -0.60
CA LYS A 150 -27.24 -5.16 -1.53
C LYS A 150 -26.04 -5.05 -2.46
N LEU A 151 -25.42 -6.18 -2.76
CA LEU A 151 -24.36 -6.27 -3.75
C LEU A 151 -24.91 -5.93 -5.14
N VAL A 152 -24.33 -4.91 -5.79
CA VAL A 152 -24.69 -4.48 -7.16
C VAL A 152 -23.53 -4.58 -8.14
N GLY A 153 -22.36 -5.01 -7.68
CA GLY A 153 -21.21 -5.26 -8.52
C GLY A 153 -19.93 -5.38 -7.71
N GLU A 154 -18.82 -5.52 -8.41
CA GLU A 154 -17.50 -5.70 -7.81
C GLU A 154 -16.54 -4.70 -8.44
N TRP A 155 -15.59 -4.21 -7.66
CA TRP A 155 -14.64 -3.19 -8.06
C TRP A 155 -13.22 -3.74 -8.03
N PRO A 156 -12.58 -3.95 -9.20
CA PRO A 156 -11.15 -4.22 -9.24
C PRO A 156 -10.37 -2.99 -8.76
N ARG A 157 -9.57 -3.16 -7.71
CA ARG A 157 -8.71 -2.12 -7.14
C ARG A 157 -7.29 -2.24 -7.69
N PHE A 158 -6.40 -1.33 -7.31
CA PHE A 158 -5.02 -1.20 -7.81
C PHE A 158 -4.26 -2.54 -7.95
N GLY A 159 -4.25 -3.37 -6.90
CA GLY A 159 -3.54 -4.65 -6.90
C GLY A 159 -4.11 -5.63 -7.92
N TYR A 160 -5.44 -5.67 -8.05
CA TYR A 160 -6.16 -6.59 -8.91
C TYR A 160 -5.93 -6.19 -10.37
N ILE A 161 -5.99 -4.89 -10.68
CA ILE A 161 -5.69 -4.36 -12.02
C ILE A 161 -4.27 -4.74 -12.45
N LEU A 162 -3.28 -4.65 -11.55
CA LEU A 162 -1.92 -5.08 -11.86
C LEU A 162 -1.81 -6.59 -11.99
N TYR A 163 -2.47 -7.35 -11.10
CA TYR A 163 -2.44 -8.81 -11.13
C TYR A 163 -3.01 -9.38 -12.43
N GLU A 164 -4.11 -8.81 -12.95
CA GLU A 164 -4.67 -9.23 -14.25
C GLU A 164 -3.67 -9.14 -15.40
N LYS A 165 -2.72 -8.21 -15.35
CA LYS A 165 -1.73 -8.00 -16.43
C LYS A 165 -0.38 -8.69 -16.15
N TYR A 166 0.03 -8.79 -14.88
CA TYR A 166 1.37 -9.20 -14.51
C TYR A 166 1.43 -10.48 -13.65
N GLY A 167 0.28 -11.04 -13.26
CA GLY A 167 0.15 -12.30 -12.53
C GLY A 167 1.04 -12.38 -11.29
N ASP A 168 1.72 -13.51 -11.14
CA ASP A 168 2.57 -13.88 -10.00
C ASP A 168 3.81 -13.00 -9.80
N ARG A 169 3.99 -11.97 -10.63
CA ARG A 169 4.95 -10.88 -10.34
C ARG A 169 4.52 -10.03 -9.15
N LEU A 170 3.29 -10.16 -8.68
CA LEU A 170 2.75 -9.47 -7.53
C LEU A 170 2.63 -10.39 -6.32
N PHE A 171 3.00 -9.85 -5.15
CA PHE A 171 2.79 -10.50 -3.86
C PHE A 171 2.22 -9.47 -2.89
N GLN A 172 0.99 -9.71 -2.42
CA GLN A 172 0.28 -8.82 -1.50
C GLN A 172 0.65 -9.12 -0.05
N ILE A 173 0.92 -8.08 0.75
CA ILE A 173 1.19 -8.22 2.18
C ILE A 173 0.22 -7.35 2.98
N CYS A 174 -0.51 -7.96 3.92
CA CYS A 174 -1.27 -7.26 4.94
C CYS A 174 -0.41 -7.03 6.19
N LEU A 175 -0.27 -5.77 6.61
CA LEU A 175 0.14 -5.46 7.97
C LEU A 175 -1.07 -5.66 8.89
N HIS A 176 -0.86 -6.33 10.02
CA HIS A 176 -1.89 -6.52 11.05
C HIS A 176 -2.50 -5.17 11.43
N LYS A 177 -3.82 -5.12 11.46
CA LYS A 177 -4.60 -3.93 11.75
C LYS A 177 -5.90 -4.31 12.42
N TRP A 178 -6.37 -3.41 13.26
CA TRP A 178 -7.72 -3.46 13.79
C TRP A 178 -8.75 -3.38 12.66
N GLN A 179 -9.83 -4.15 12.77
CA GLN A 179 -10.98 -4.12 11.87
C GLN A 179 -12.26 -4.28 12.68
N SER A 180 -13.25 -3.44 12.40
CA SER A 180 -14.54 -3.51 13.07
C SER A 180 -15.47 -4.56 12.51
N LYS A 181 -16.45 -4.94 13.33
CA LYS A 181 -17.69 -5.56 12.85
C LYS A 181 -18.51 -4.59 12.01
N LEU A 182 -19.25 -5.14 11.06
CA LEU A 182 -20.11 -4.44 10.12
C LEU A 182 -21.23 -3.65 10.82
N THR A 183 -21.84 -4.25 11.85
CA THR A 183 -22.97 -3.69 12.59
C THR A 183 -22.55 -2.84 13.78
N LYS A 184 -21.28 -2.92 14.21
CA LYS A 184 -20.77 -2.27 15.42
C LYS A 184 -19.33 -1.81 15.20
N SER A 185 -19.18 -0.56 14.78
CA SER A 185 -17.89 0.04 14.44
C SER A 185 -16.91 0.13 15.62
N SER A 186 -17.36 0.00 16.87
CA SER A 186 -16.47 0.01 18.05
C SER A 186 -15.97 -1.39 18.45
N GLU A 187 -16.53 -2.46 17.87
CA GLU A 187 -16.17 -3.83 18.24
C GLU A 187 -15.22 -4.46 17.20
N LEU A 188 -14.17 -5.13 17.70
CA LEU A 188 -13.26 -5.91 16.88
C LEU A 188 -14.00 -7.05 16.18
N CYS A 189 -13.72 -7.26 14.90
CA CYS A 189 -14.29 -8.38 14.16
C CYS A 189 -13.69 -9.72 14.63
N THR A 190 -14.46 -10.79 14.47
CA THR A 190 -14.15 -12.13 15.00
C THR A 190 -12.83 -12.67 14.45
N LEU A 191 -12.54 -12.48 13.16
CA LEU A 191 -11.28 -12.95 12.56
C LEU A 191 -10.05 -12.27 13.17
N VAL A 192 -10.08 -10.95 13.35
CA VAL A 192 -8.95 -10.23 13.92
C VAL A 192 -8.77 -10.63 15.39
N GLY A 193 -9.84 -10.74 16.18
CA GLY A 193 -9.78 -11.22 17.56
C GLY A 193 -9.24 -12.65 17.68
N PHE A 194 -9.60 -13.53 16.75
CA PHE A 194 -9.06 -14.89 16.67
C PHE A 194 -7.55 -14.88 16.37
N ILE A 195 -7.11 -14.10 15.37
CA ILE A 195 -5.69 -13.94 15.03
C ILE A 195 -4.91 -13.38 16.23
N GLU A 196 -5.42 -12.35 16.91
CA GLU A 196 -4.79 -11.79 18.11
C GLU A 196 -4.68 -12.81 19.25
N THR A 197 -5.70 -13.66 19.42
CA THR A 197 -5.67 -14.75 20.40
C THR A 197 -4.55 -15.75 20.07
N VAL A 198 -4.45 -16.21 18.82
CA VAL A 198 -3.40 -17.15 18.39
C VAL A 198 -2.01 -16.53 18.57
N LEU A 199 -1.84 -15.26 18.19
CA LEU A 199 -0.56 -14.56 18.31
C LEU A 199 -0.19 -14.29 19.78
N SER A 200 -1.18 -14.10 20.66
CA SER A 200 -0.95 -13.98 22.10
C SER A 200 -0.42 -15.28 22.71
N LEU A 201 -0.87 -16.45 22.22
CA LEU A 201 -0.35 -17.75 22.63
C LEU A 201 1.12 -17.94 22.20
N ASN A 202 1.54 -17.26 21.13
CA ASN A 202 2.94 -17.18 20.69
C ASN A 202 3.71 -16.03 21.35
N GLY A 203 3.27 -15.55 22.53
CA GLY A 203 3.94 -14.48 23.26
C GLY A 203 3.96 -13.12 22.54
N ASN A 204 3.05 -12.90 21.59
CA ASN A 204 2.96 -11.69 20.77
C ASN A 204 4.26 -11.32 20.03
N GLN A 205 5.09 -12.30 19.67
CA GLN A 205 6.32 -12.02 18.95
C GLN A 205 6.04 -11.50 17.53
N PRO A 206 6.83 -10.53 17.03
CA PRO A 206 6.92 -10.22 15.62
C PRO A 206 6.95 -11.45 14.72
N VAL A 207 6.02 -11.55 13.78
CA VAL A 207 5.97 -12.69 12.84
C VAL A 207 5.45 -12.27 11.48
N GLY A 208 6.05 -12.82 10.44
CA GLY A 208 5.55 -12.76 9.06
C GLY A 208 5.37 -14.18 8.53
N PHE A 209 4.25 -14.43 7.83
CA PHE A 209 3.94 -15.75 7.27
C PHE A 209 3.04 -15.62 6.04
N ASP A 210 3.09 -16.64 5.18
CA ASP A 210 2.22 -16.77 4.02
C ASP A 210 0.85 -17.28 4.47
N ILE A 211 -0.22 -16.70 3.95
CA ILE A 211 -1.60 -17.06 4.29
C ILE A 211 -2.03 -18.34 3.59
N GLU A 212 -1.76 -18.45 2.29
CA GLU A 212 -2.25 -19.56 1.44
C GLU A 212 -1.84 -20.94 1.96
N ASN A 213 -0.63 -21.06 2.51
CA ASN A 213 -0.09 -22.31 3.07
C ASN A 213 -0.22 -22.39 4.60
N SER A 214 -1.14 -21.64 5.19
CA SER A 214 -1.35 -21.61 6.64
C SER A 214 -2.74 -22.08 7.05
N PRO A 215 -2.95 -22.45 8.32
CA PRO A 215 -4.29 -22.71 8.86
C PRO A 215 -5.25 -21.52 8.76
N PHE A 216 -4.77 -20.32 8.44
CA PHE A 216 -5.60 -19.13 8.29
C PHE A 216 -6.23 -18.97 6.90
N ALA A 217 -5.75 -19.71 5.88
CA ALA A 217 -6.13 -19.49 4.47
C ALA A 217 -7.64 -19.42 4.24
N HIS A 218 -8.36 -20.42 4.77
CA HIS A 218 -9.80 -20.60 4.55
C HIS A 218 -10.68 -19.92 5.61
N LEU A 219 -10.09 -19.11 6.49
CA LEU A 219 -10.87 -18.38 7.48
C LEU A 219 -11.73 -17.31 6.83
N ARG A 220 -12.87 -17.04 7.48
CA ARG A 220 -13.87 -16.08 7.02
C ARG A 220 -14.58 -15.47 8.23
N ASP A 221 -14.97 -14.22 8.11
CA ASP A 221 -15.73 -13.51 9.14
C ASP A 221 -16.96 -12.83 8.54
N ARG A 222 -18.13 -13.44 8.74
CA ARG A 222 -19.40 -12.92 8.20
C ARG A 222 -19.78 -11.55 8.77
N ASP A 223 -19.22 -11.17 9.91
CA ASP A 223 -19.46 -9.87 10.54
C ASP A 223 -18.47 -8.81 10.04
N ASN A 224 -17.57 -9.13 9.11
CA ASN A 224 -16.60 -8.19 8.55
C ASN A 224 -16.94 -7.85 7.09
N TYR A 225 -16.75 -6.56 6.74
CA TYR A 225 -17.07 -6.02 5.42
C TYR A 225 -16.46 -6.80 4.25
N TYR A 226 -15.25 -7.32 4.39
CA TYR A 226 -14.53 -8.00 3.31
C TYR A 226 -15.18 -9.32 2.91
N PHE A 227 -15.92 -9.97 3.82
CA PHE A 227 -16.53 -11.27 3.57
C PHE A 227 -18.05 -11.18 3.46
N ALA A 228 -18.70 -10.32 4.26
CA ALA A 228 -20.15 -10.31 4.46
C ALA A 228 -20.99 -10.35 3.16
N TYR A 229 -20.50 -9.75 2.08
CA TYR A 229 -21.25 -9.57 0.83
C TYR A 229 -20.89 -10.56 -0.29
N GLN A 230 -19.83 -11.35 -0.14
CA GLN A 230 -19.39 -12.32 -1.16
C GLN A 230 -19.13 -13.67 -0.47
N LYS A 231 -20.02 -14.64 -0.69
CA LYS A 231 -20.12 -15.90 0.11
C LYS A 231 -18.89 -16.82 0.05
N ASP A 232 -18.16 -16.78 -1.05
CA ASP A 232 -17.05 -17.72 -1.31
C ASP A 232 -15.68 -17.11 -0.96
N VAL A 233 -15.64 -15.82 -0.61
CA VAL A 233 -14.40 -15.13 -0.24
C VAL A 233 -13.85 -15.66 1.09
N VAL A 234 -12.57 -16.02 1.10
CA VAL A 234 -11.80 -16.45 2.26
C VAL A 234 -10.60 -15.53 2.48
N PHE A 235 -9.86 -15.75 3.58
CA PHE A 235 -8.79 -14.85 3.98
C PHE A 235 -7.63 -14.80 2.97
N SER A 236 -7.32 -15.92 2.32
CA SER A 236 -6.31 -15.98 1.25
C SER A 236 -6.67 -15.17 0.00
N ASP A 237 -7.95 -14.87 -0.25
CA ASP A 237 -8.35 -14.05 -1.41
C ASP A 237 -8.01 -12.56 -1.19
N ILE A 238 -8.06 -12.12 0.08
CA ILE A 238 -7.82 -10.72 0.43
C ILE A 238 -6.36 -10.45 0.81
N THR A 239 -5.58 -11.49 1.13
CA THR A 239 -4.17 -11.34 1.46
C THR A 239 -3.32 -12.59 1.23
N GLN A 240 -2.10 -12.41 0.71
CA GLN A 240 -1.16 -13.52 0.44
C GLN A 240 -0.11 -13.68 1.54
N GLY A 241 0.46 -12.57 2.01
CA GLY A 241 1.38 -12.53 3.15
C GLY A 241 0.80 -11.70 4.29
N TYR A 242 1.08 -12.10 5.53
CA TYR A 242 0.63 -11.38 6.71
C TYR A 242 1.79 -11.08 7.63
N ILE A 243 1.82 -9.85 8.16
CA ILE A 243 2.84 -9.44 9.10
C ILE A 243 2.20 -8.86 10.35
N PHE A 244 2.53 -9.45 11.48
CA PHE A 244 2.19 -8.96 12.80
C PHE A 244 3.41 -8.38 13.49
N PHE A 245 3.28 -7.15 13.96
CA PHE A 245 4.19 -6.55 14.92
C PHE A 245 3.34 -5.90 16.02
N LYS A 246 3.39 -6.42 17.24
CA LYS A 246 2.81 -5.73 18.38
C LYS A 246 3.67 -4.50 18.66
N ARG A 247 3.04 -3.32 18.62
CA ARG A 247 3.61 -2.11 19.20
C ARG A 247 3.29 -2.06 20.69
#